data_AF-M0ZSI6-F1
#
_entry.id   AF-M0ZSI6-F1
#
_cell.length_a   1.000
_cell.length_b   1.000
_cell.length_c   1.000
_cell.angle_alpha   90.00
_cell.angle_beta   90.00
_cell.angle_gamma   90.00
#
_symmetry.space_group_name_H-M   'P 1'
#
loop_
_entity.id
_entity.type
_entity.pdbx_description
1 polymer ?
#
loop_
_entity_poly.entity_id
_entity_poly.type
_entity_poly.pdbx_seq_one_letter_code
_entity_poly.pdbx_strand_id
1 'polypeptide(L)'
;MSVGMIIHGHTLHPTSASSLLFRPWFIVLVLVGAVERLSGLALGVAVERDWIVLLAGTNRPVALAQANAVLSRINLLCEIVGAALFGILLSKYELVVCLKIAAGLMMGALPIVVSLTWLTNKLSSGVLDRAVETCLSCSFPSSLKSENIVGVGLEAIKHGWFEYIRQPVLPASIAYVLLYFNVVLAPGGLMTAFLTQQGLNPSIIGGFSGLCAFVGVAATFVSAKMVKHLGILKAGAAGLVFHASLLTTAVAVYWSGCLSQQTPIFFFLALVVLSRLGHMSYDVIGQQILQTGIPASKANLIGTTEVSVASLAESIMLGVAIVVNDVSHFGFLATLSLVSVVGAACLYCRWLENPTDTQRTLFSFSPHL
;
A
#
# COMPACT_ATOMS: atom_id res chain seq x y z
N MET A 1 3.43 9.00 -8.86
CA MET A 1 4.00 10.36 -9.04
C MET A 1 5.42 10.46 -8.44
N SER A 2 6.40 9.62 -8.82
CA SER A 2 7.50 9.35 -7.86
C SER A 2 8.97 9.53 -8.28
N VAL A 3 9.33 9.72 -9.57
CA VAL A 3 10.76 9.85 -9.92
C VAL A 3 10.99 10.94 -10.97
N GLY A 4 10.27 10.88 -12.09
CA GLY A 4 10.40 11.88 -13.16
C GLY A 4 10.01 13.30 -12.74
N MET A 5 8.95 13.47 -11.94
CA MET A 5 8.48 14.78 -11.50
C MET A 5 9.50 15.55 -10.65
N ILE A 6 10.29 14.84 -9.83
CA ILE A 6 11.27 15.46 -8.93
C ILE A 6 12.57 15.73 -9.70
N ILE A 7 13.00 14.79 -10.55
CA ILE A 7 14.19 14.94 -11.39
C ILE A 7 14.05 16.11 -12.37
N HIS A 8 12.88 16.28 -12.99
CA HIS A 8 12.66 17.36 -13.95
C HIS A 8 12.25 18.69 -13.29
N GLY A 9 11.73 18.64 -12.05
CA GLY A 9 11.46 19.83 -11.24
C GLY A 9 12.72 20.63 -10.90
N HIS A 10 13.89 19.98 -10.83
CA HIS A 10 15.17 20.62 -10.55
C HIS A 10 15.91 21.13 -11.80
N THR A 11 15.56 20.65 -13.00
CA THR A 11 16.07 21.21 -14.26
C THR A 11 15.38 22.51 -14.67
N LEU A 12 14.26 22.86 -14.01
CA LEU A 12 13.58 24.14 -14.19
C LEU A 12 13.91 25.08 -13.02
N HIS A 13 14.15 26.35 -13.33
CA HIS A 13 14.41 27.38 -12.32
C HIS A 13 13.34 27.36 -11.20
N PRO A 14 13.73 27.62 -9.93
CA PRO A 14 12.82 27.60 -8.77
C PRO A 14 11.62 28.56 -8.87
N THR A 15 11.66 29.51 -9.82
CA THR A 15 10.56 30.44 -10.14
C THR A 15 9.39 29.81 -10.90
N SER A 16 9.56 28.63 -11.52
CA SER A 16 8.51 28.00 -12.34
C SER A 16 7.54 27.12 -11.52
N ALA A 17 8.02 26.43 -10.47
CA ALA A 17 7.21 25.52 -9.66
C ALA A 17 6.09 26.24 -8.88
N SER A 18 6.35 27.42 -8.32
CA SER A 18 5.34 28.25 -7.66
C SER A 18 4.27 28.73 -8.65
N SER A 19 4.66 29.10 -9.87
CA SER A 19 3.74 29.54 -10.92
C SER A 19 2.83 28.43 -11.47
N LEU A 20 3.24 27.16 -11.33
CA LEU A 20 2.48 25.99 -11.77
C LEU A 20 1.35 25.63 -10.77
N LEU A 21 1.62 25.75 -9.47
CA LEU A 21 0.66 25.44 -8.40
C LEU A 21 -0.59 26.33 -8.43
N PHE A 22 -0.46 27.59 -8.83
CA PHE A 22 -1.58 28.55 -8.89
C PHE A 22 -2.40 28.49 -10.18
N ARG A 23 -2.11 27.57 -11.11
CA ARG A 23 -2.88 27.47 -12.35
C ARG A 23 -4.14 26.61 -12.13
N PRO A 24 -5.31 27.02 -12.67
CA PRO A 24 -6.58 26.33 -12.43
C PRO A 24 -6.59 24.88 -12.92
N TRP A 25 -5.82 24.55 -13.98
CA TRP A 25 -5.70 23.18 -14.47
C TRP A 25 -5.00 22.24 -13.47
N PHE A 26 -4.11 22.75 -12.60
CA PHE A 26 -3.45 21.95 -11.58
C PHE A 26 -4.43 21.56 -10.47
N ILE A 27 -5.32 22.47 -10.06
CA ILE A 27 -6.39 22.17 -9.10
C ILE A 27 -7.31 21.06 -9.64
N VAL A 28 -7.70 21.17 -10.91
CA VAL A 28 -8.50 20.12 -11.58
C VAL A 28 -7.76 18.79 -11.58
N LEU A 29 -6.47 18.78 -11.90
CA LEU A 29 -5.64 17.57 -11.88
C LEU A 29 -5.60 16.93 -10.49
N VAL A 30 -5.44 17.73 -9.43
CA VAL A 30 -5.43 17.24 -8.04
C VAL A 30 -6.78 16.64 -7.66
N LEU A 31 -7.89 17.32 -8.00
CA LEU A 31 -9.24 16.80 -7.71
C LEU A 31 -9.54 15.50 -8.47
N VAL A 32 -9.23 15.46 -9.76
CA VAL A 32 -9.39 14.25 -10.58
C VAL A 32 -8.54 13.11 -10.02
N GLY A 33 -7.27 13.37 -9.69
CA GLY A 33 -6.39 12.38 -9.09
C GLY A 33 -6.87 11.88 -7.73
N ALA A 34 -7.48 12.75 -6.91
CA ALA A 34 -8.08 12.35 -5.64
C ALA A 34 -9.30 11.44 -5.84
N VAL A 35 -10.19 11.77 -6.78
CA VAL A 35 -11.36 10.92 -7.11
C VAL A 35 -10.93 9.59 -7.69
N GLU A 36 -9.96 9.58 -8.60
CA GLU A 36 -9.36 8.36 -9.17
C GLU A 36 -8.76 7.48 -8.08
N ARG A 37 -7.95 8.06 -7.18
CA ARG A 37 -7.33 7.32 -6.06
C ARG A 37 -8.36 6.74 -5.11
N LEU A 38 -9.36 7.53 -4.72
CA LEU A 38 -10.43 7.07 -3.83
C LEU A 38 -11.22 5.92 -4.47
N SER A 39 -11.56 6.05 -5.75
CA SER A 39 -12.31 5.04 -6.50
C SER A 39 -11.49 3.76 -6.69
N GLY A 40 -10.19 3.90 -6.98
CA GLY A 40 -9.25 2.79 -7.11
C GLY A 40 -9.07 2.01 -5.81
N LEU A 41 -8.95 2.71 -4.67
CA LEU A 41 -8.88 2.05 -3.35
C LEU A 41 -10.19 1.34 -3.01
N ALA A 42 -11.34 1.98 -3.22
CA ALA A 42 -12.64 1.36 -2.97
C ALA A 42 -12.86 0.10 -3.83
N LEU A 43 -12.51 0.17 -5.12
CA LEU A 43 -12.59 -0.99 -6.00
C LEU A 43 -11.59 -2.08 -5.61
N GLY A 44 -10.36 -1.70 -5.23
CA GLY A 44 -9.34 -2.63 -4.75
C GLY A 44 -9.83 -3.44 -3.56
N VAL A 45 -10.37 -2.78 -2.54
CA VAL A 45 -10.94 -3.46 -1.35
C VAL A 45 -12.10 -4.38 -1.74
N ALA A 46 -13.02 -3.91 -2.59
CA ALA A 46 -14.16 -4.74 -3.04
C ALA A 46 -13.69 -6.00 -3.80
N VAL A 47 -12.68 -5.87 -4.66
CA VAL A 47 -12.13 -7.01 -5.41
C VAL A 47 -11.38 -7.97 -4.50
N GLU A 48 -10.50 -7.45 -3.63
CA GLU A 48 -9.64 -8.25 -2.76
C GLU A 48 -10.39 -8.95 -1.63
N ARG A 49 -11.40 -8.30 -1.05
CA ARG A 49 -12.08 -8.80 0.15
C ARG A 49 -13.38 -9.55 -0.15
N ASP A 50 -14.09 -9.22 -1.23
CA ASP A 50 -15.31 -9.92 -1.62
C ASP A 50 -15.11 -10.78 -2.88
N TRP A 51 -14.67 -10.20 -3.99
CA TRP A 51 -14.73 -10.89 -5.30
C TRP A 51 -13.78 -12.08 -5.38
N ILE A 52 -12.52 -11.89 -4.99
CA ILE A 52 -11.50 -12.93 -5.06
C ILE A 52 -11.82 -14.08 -4.10
N VAL A 53 -12.33 -13.76 -2.90
CA VAL A 53 -12.72 -14.75 -1.90
C VAL A 53 -13.89 -15.61 -2.41
N LEU A 54 -14.89 -14.98 -3.02
CA LEU A 54 -16.04 -15.67 -3.61
C LEU A 54 -15.64 -16.54 -4.83
N LEU A 55 -14.78 -16.03 -5.71
CA LEU A 55 -14.33 -16.71 -6.93
C LEU A 55 -13.39 -17.89 -6.65
N ALA A 56 -12.46 -17.75 -5.70
CA ALA A 56 -11.52 -18.82 -5.34
C ALA A 56 -12.18 -19.94 -4.53
N GLY A 57 -13.28 -19.63 -3.83
CA GLY A 57 -14.00 -20.52 -2.93
C GLY A 57 -13.38 -20.53 -1.53
N THR A 58 -14.23 -20.41 -0.50
CA THR A 58 -13.84 -20.29 0.91
C THR A 58 -13.04 -21.46 1.46
N ASN A 59 -13.17 -22.65 0.87
CA ASN A 59 -12.52 -23.88 1.34
C ASN A 59 -11.18 -24.19 0.63
N ARG A 60 -10.64 -23.28 -0.20
CA ARG A 60 -9.42 -23.53 -0.99
C ARG A 60 -8.36 -22.43 -0.78
N PRO A 61 -7.65 -22.44 0.37
CA PRO A 61 -6.70 -21.38 0.71
C PRO A 61 -5.50 -21.31 -0.24
N VAL A 62 -5.14 -22.43 -0.89
CA VAL A 62 -4.08 -22.45 -1.92
C VAL A 62 -4.52 -21.70 -3.19
N ALA A 63 -5.79 -21.86 -3.61
CA ALA A 63 -6.33 -21.14 -4.75
C ALA A 63 -6.47 -19.64 -4.46
N LEU A 64 -6.88 -19.30 -3.23
CA LEU A 64 -6.95 -17.92 -2.75
C LEU A 64 -5.57 -17.25 -2.75
N ALA A 65 -4.55 -17.92 -2.20
CA ALA A 65 -3.18 -17.43 -2.20
C ALA A 65 -2.64 -17.24 -3.63
N GLN A 66 -2.97 -18.15 -4.55
CA GLN A 66 -2.59 -18.02 -5.97
C GLN A 66 -3.28 -16.82 -6.63
N ALA A 67 -4.57 -16.61 -6.38
CA ALA A 67 -5.31 -15.46 -6.90
C ALA A 67 -4.74 -14.13 -6.37
N ASN A 68 -4.48 -14.03 -5.06
CA ASN A 68 -3.83 -12.86 -4.46
C ASN A 68 -2.45 -12.59 -5.04
N ALA A 69 -1.65 -13.65 -5.27
CA ALA A 69 -0.33 -13.52 -5.88
C ALA A 69 -0.44 -13.02 -7.33
N VAL A 70 -1.43 -13.47 -8.12
CA VAL A 70 -1.67 -12.97 -9.48
C VAL A 70 -2.08 -11.51 -9.46
N LEU A 71 -3.01 -11.11 -8.60
CA LEU A 71 -3.43 -9.71 -8.46
C LEU A 71 -2.24 -8.81 -8.09
N SER A 72 -1.44 -9.24 -7.11
CA SER A 72 -0.23 -8.51 -6.68
C SER A 72 0.76 -8.34 -7.84
N ARG A 73 0.97 -9.39 -8.64
CA ARG A 73 1.85 -9.32 -9.82
C ARG A 73 1.33 -8.35 -10.87
N ILE A 74 0.03 -8.37 -11.15
CA ILE A 74 -0.60 -7.43 -12.08
C ILE A 74 -0.40 -6.00 -11.59
N ASN A 75 -0.69 -5.72 -10.31
CA ASN A 75 -0.51 -4.40 -9.73
C ASN A 75 0.94 -3.90 -9.87
N LEU A 76 1.92 -4.75 -9.55
CA LEU A 76 3.34 -4.42 -9.68
C LEU A 76 3.77 -4.19 -11.13
N LEU A 77 3.28 -5.00 -12.07
CA LEU A 77 3.56 -4.80 -13.49
C LEU A 77 2.96 -3.49 -14.00
N CYS A 78 1.72 -3.19 -13.64
CA CYS A 78 1.06 -1.92 -13.98
C CYS A 78 1.82 -0.72 -13.40
N GLU A 79 2.32 -0.83 -12.17
CA GLU A 79 3.13 0.21 -11.54
C GLU A 79 4.45 0.45 -12.30
N ILE A 80 5.16 -0.62 -12.65
CA ILE A 80 6.42 -0.55 -13.41
C ILE A 80 6.17 0.04 -14.80
N VAL A 81 5.19 -0.49 -15.54
CA VAL A 81 4.87 -0.05 -16.90
C VAL A 81 4.38 1.39 -16.91
N GLY A 82 3.51 1.76 -15.96
CA GLY A 82 3.01 3.12 -15.81
C GLY A 82 4.12 4.12 -15.51
N ALA A 83 5.03 3.78 -14.59
CA ALA A 83 6.19 4.60 -14.28
C ALA A 83 7.15 4.74 -15.48
N ALA A 84 7.40 3.64 -16.21
CA ALA A 84 8.26 3.64 -17.39
C ALA A 84 7.68 4.48 -18.53
N LEU A 85 6.38 4.31 -18.85
CA LEU A 85 5.68 5.10 -19.86
C LEU A 85 5.70 6.59 -19.51
N PHE A 86 5.46 6.94 -18.24
CA PHE A 86 5.55 8.32 -17.79
C PHE A 86 6.97 8.89 -17.89
N GLY A 87 8.00 8.09 -17.58
CA GLY A 87 9.40 8.47 -17.78
C GLY A 87 9.74 8.74 -19.25
N ILE A 88 9.26 7.90 -20.17
CA ILE A 88 9.45 8.08 -21.62
C ILE A 88 8.76 9.36 -22.10
N LEU A 89 7.52 9.61 -21.65
CA LEU A 89 6.79 10.85 -21.94
C LEU A 89 7.60 12.07 -21.51
N LEU A 90 8.15 12.04 -20.30
CA LEU A 90 8.95 13.15 -19.76
C LEU A 90 10.27 13.38 -20.51
N SER A 91 10.85 12.36 -21.13
CA SER A 91 12.03 12.53 -21.98
C SER A 91 11.73 13.20 -23.33
N LYS A 92 10.48 13.15 -23.79
CA LYS A 92 10.06 13.62 -25.13
C LYS A 92 9.27 14.92 -25.10
N TYR A 93 8.56 15.18 -24.02
CA TYR A 93 7.63 16.31 -23.89
C TYR A 93 7.91 17.14 -22.64
N GLU A 94 7.52 18.41 -22.67
CA GLU A 94 7.56 19.26 -21.48
C GLU A 94 6.68 18.70 -20.36
N LEU A 95 7.08 18.94 -19.10
CA LEU A 95 6.37 18.47 -17.90
C LEU A 95 4.88 18.84 -17.91
N VAL A 96 4.54 20.05 -18.34
CA VAL A 96 3.13 20.52 -18.38
C VAL A 96 2.31 19.68 -19.37
N VAL A 97 2.88 19.30 -20.51
CA VAL A 97 2.20 18.44 -21.49
C VAL A 97 2.04 17.04 -20.92
N CYS A 98 3.06 16.49 -20.27
CA CYS A 98 3.00 15.19 -19.60
C CYS A 98 1.90 15.15 -18.53
N LEU A 99 1.81 16.21 -17.71
CA LEU A 99 0.79 16.32 -16.66
C LEU A 99 -0.63 16.45 -17.24
N LYS A 100 -0.81 17.18 -18.36
CA LYS A 100 -2.09 17.23 -19.06
C LYS A 100 -2.51 15.88 -19.63
N ILE A 101 -1.57 15.14 -20.24
CA ILE A 101 -1.82 13.79 -20.76
C ILE A 101 -2.20 12.84 -19.61
N ALA A 102 -1.48 12.88 -18.49
CA ALA A 102 -1.79 12.07 -17.31
C ALA A 102 -3.19 12.39 -16.77
N ALA A 103 -3.55 13.67 -16.62
CA ALA A 103 -4.88 14.07 -16.19
C ALA A 103 -5.98 13.60 -17.15
N GLY A 104 -5.75 13.69 -18.47
CA GLY A 104 -6.67 13.17 -19.47
C GLY A 104 -6.89 11.66 -19.35
N LEU A 105 -5.82 10.90 -19.13
CA LEU A 105 -5.89 9.45 -18.92
C LEU A 105 -6.64 9.10 -17.64
N MET A 106 -6.41 9.81 -16.54
CA MET A 106 -7.10 9.60 -15.27
C MET A 106 -8.62 9.86 -15.40
N MET A 107 -9.01 10.95 -16.07
CA MET A 107 -10.42 11.24 -16.34
C MET A 107 -11.08 10.17 -17.22
N GLY A 108 -10.36 9.63 -18.20
CA GLY A 108 -10.87 8.59 -19.10
C GLY A 108 -10.93 7.21 -18.47
N ALA A 109 -10.02 6.89 -17.53
CA ALA A 109 -9.95 5.57 -16.90
C ALA A 109 -11.15 5.28 -15.99
N LEU A 110 -11.63 6.28 -15.24
CA LEU A 110 -12.71 6.12 -14.27
C LEU A 110 -14.01 5.56 -14.88
N PRO A 111 -14.56 6.15 -15.96
CA PRO A 111 -15.74 5.62 -16.63
C PRO A 111 -15.52 4.21 -17.20
N ILE A 112 -14.32 3.93 -17.72
CA ILE A 112 -13.97 2.62 -18.28
C ILE A 112 -14.00 1.56 -17.17
N VAL A 113 -13.38 1.86 -16.02
CA VAL A 113 -13.36 0.97 -14.86
C VAL A 113 -14.76 0.70 -14.34
N VAL A 114 -15.59 1.75 -14.16
CA VAL A 114 -16.99 1.60 -13.73
C VAL A 114 -17.79 0.72 -14.70
N SER A 115 -17.61 0.93 -16.00
CA SER A 115 -18.26 0.13 -17.05
C SER A 115 -17.83 -1.34 -17.03
N LEU A 116 -16.52 -1.60 -16.84
CA LEU A 116 -15.98 -2.94 -16.69
C LEU A 116 -16.52 -3.63 -15.43
N THR A 117 -16.54 -2.96 -14.28
CA THR A 117 -17.10 -3.49 -13.04
C THR A 117 -18.57 -3.87 -13.22
N TRP A 118 -19.36 -3.00 -13.87
CA TRP A 118 -20.76 -3.28 -14.18
C TRP A 118 -20.91 -4.50 -15.10
N LEU A 119 -20.08 -4.60 -16.15
CA LEU A 119 -20.11 -5.73 -17.08
C LEU A 119 -19.72 -7.03 -16.38
N THR A 120 -18.70 -7.02 -15.52
CA THR A 120 -18.30 -8.19 -14.73
C THR A 120 -19.41 -8.63 -13.79
N ASN A 121 -20.08 -7.70 -13.10
CA ASN A 121 -21.22 -8.04 -12.24
C ASN A 121 -22.36 -8.70 -13.05
N LYS A 122 -22.66 -8.16 -14.24
CA LYS A 122 -23.66 -8.71 -15.15
C LYS A 122 -23.30 -10.13 -15.63
N LEU A 123 -22.04 -10.38 -15.96
CA LEU A 123 -21.54 -11.68 -16.43
C LEU A 123 -21.42 -12.72 -15.30
N SER A 124 -21.17 -12.28 -14.06
CA SER A 124 -21.06 -13.14 -12.87
C SER A 124 -22.42 -13.61 -12.33
N SER A 125 -23.51 -13.47 -13.10
CA SER A 125 -24.86 -13.95 -12.76
C SER A 125 -25.44 -13.44 -11.43
N GLY A 126 -25.07 -12.23 -11.01
CA GLY A 126 -25.59 -11.64 -9.77
C GLY A 126 -25.13 -12.37 -8.49
N VAL A 127 -24.05 -13.17 -8.55
CA VAL A 127 -23.43 -13.77 -7.36
C VAL A 127 -23.06 -12.69 -6.34
N LEU A 128 -22.76 -11.47 -6.82
CA LEU A 128 -22.45 -10.31 -6.00
C LEU A 128 -23.69 -9.68 -5.32
N ASP A 129 -24.85 -9.71 -5.97
CA ASP A 129 -26.11 -9.19 -5.39
C ASP A 129 -26.57 -10.06 -4.21
N ARG A 130 -26.27 -11.37 -4.22
CA ARG A 130 -26.55 -12.26 -3.07
C ARG A 130 -25.75 -11.91 -1.82
N ALA A 131 -24.52 -11.40 -1.97
CA ALA A 131 -23.72 -10.94 -0.83
C ALA A 131 -24.35 -9.69 -0.19
N VAL A 132 -24.90 -8.80 -1.02
CA VAL A 132 -25.61 -7.59 -0.59
C VAL A 132 -26.95 -7.92 0.08
N GLU A 133 -27.75 -8.85 -0.46
CA GLU A 133 -29.02 -9.31 0.15
C GLU A 133 -28.83 -10.00 1.50
N THR A 134 -27.74 -10.77 1.66
CA THR A 134 -27.44 -11.45 2.94
C THR A 134 -27.07 -10.44 4.04
N CYS A 135 -26.41 -9.34 3.68
CA CYS A 135 -26.08 -8.26 4.62
C CYS A 135 -27.26 -7.34 4.94
N LEU A 136 -28.14 -7.04 3.97
CA LEU A 136 -29.36 -6.24 4.19
C LEU A 136 -30.41 -6.93 5.06
N SER A 137 -30.33 -8.26 5.20
CA SER A 137 -31.16 -9.02 6.13
C SER A 137 -30.82 -8.76 7.60
N CYS A 138 -29.68 -8.11 7.88
CA CYS A 138 -29.34 -7.56 9.19
C CYS A 138 -29.67 -6.06 9.24
N SER A 139 -30.94 -5.75 9.53
CA SER A 139 -31.41 -4.49 10.11
C SER A 139 -30.96 -3.17 9.42
N PHE A 140 -31.49 -2.89 8.23
CA PHE A 140 -31.64 -1.50 7.77
C PHE A 140 -33.14 -1.17 7.65
N PRO A 141 -33.71 -0.30 8.50
CA PRO A 141 -35.09 0.12 8.35
C PRO A 141 -35.24 0.87 7.02
N SER A 142 -36.20 0.41 6.22
CA SER A 142 -36.51 0.80 4.84
C SER A 142 -37.15 2.20 4.71
N SER A 143 -36.63 3.20 5.42
CA SER A 143 -37.06 4.59 5.28
C SER A 143 -35.88 5.55 5.37
N LEU A 144 -35.13 5.69 4.26
CA LEU A 144 -34.23 6.83 4.07
C LEU A 144 -35.07 8.09 3.79
N LYS A 145 -35.74 8.58 4.84
CA LYS A 145 -36.38 9.90 4.89
C LYS A 145 -35.32 10.88 5.35
N SER A 146 -34.70 11.64 4.43
CA SER A 146 -33.99 12.91 4.63
C SER A 146 -33.36 13.18 6.02
N GLU A 147 -32.79 12.16 6.68
CA GLU A 147 -31.99 12.29 7.88
C GLU A 147 -30.56 12.56 7.42
N ASN A 148 -29.91 13.53 8.07
CA ASN A 148 -28.65 14.12 7.69
C ASN A 148 -27.66 13.05 7.15
N ILE A 149 -27.41 13.07 5.84
CA ILE A 149 -26.48 12.16 5.14
C ILE A 149 -25.13 12.09 5.86
N VAL A 150 -24.70 13.21 6.45
CA VAL A 150 -23.50 13.33 7.28
C VAL A 150 -23.59 12.50 8.57
N GLY A 151 -24.74 12.51 9.26
CA GLY A 151 -24.98 11.73 10.47
C GLY A 151 -25.00 10.23 10.22
N VAL A 152 -25.64 9.81 9.11
CA VAL A 152 -25.64 8.40 8.67
C VAL A 152 -24.22 7.95 8.34
N GLY A 153 -23.44 8.79 7.64
CA GLY A 153 -22.04 8.50 7.34
C GLY A 153 -21.16 8.40 8.59
N LEU A 154 -21.35 9.30 9.55
CA LEU A 154 -20.58 9.30 10.80
C LEU A 154 -20.86 8.05 11.65
N GLU A 155 -22.11 7.64 11.76
CA GLU A 155 -22.46 6.41 12.47
C GLU A 155 -21.92 5.17 11.76
N ALA A 156 -21.91 5.13 10.42
CA ALA A 156 -21.28 4.05 9.66
C ALA A 156 -19.76 3.97 9.91
N ILE A 157 -19.06 5.12 9.93
CA ILE A 157 -17.62 5.19 10.26
C ILE A 157 -17.38 4.69 11.68
N LYS A 158 -18.16 5.19 12.65
CA LYS A 158 -18.05 4.79 14.06
C LYS A 158 -18.28 3.30 14.25
N HIS A 159 -19.26 2.74 13.54
CA HIS A 159 -19.54 1.31 13.54
C HIS A 159 -18.38 0.51 12.93
N GLY A 160 -17.83 0.94 11.79
CA GLY A 160 -16.68 0.31 11.15
C GLY A 160 -15.44 0.27 12.07
N TRP A 161 -15.12 1.38 12.72
CA TRP A 161 -14.05 1.47 13.72
C TRP A 161 -14.24 0.51 14.89
N PHE A 162 -15.47 0.46 15.43
CA PHE A 162 -15.79 -0.42 16.54
C PHE A 162 -15.67 -1.90 16.18
N GLU A 163 -16.16 -2.29 15.01
CA GLU A 163 -16.03 -3.66 14.50
C GLU A 163 -14.57 -4.00 14.17
N TYR A 164 -13.80 -3.05 13.62
CA TYR A 164 -12.38 -3.23 13.31
C TYR A 164 -11.54 -3.55 14.56
N ILE A 165 -11.69 -2.79 15.64
CA ILE A 165 -10.93 -2.98 16.90
C ILE A 165 -11.27 -4.33 17.57
N ARG A 166 -12.42 -4.92 17.26
CA ARG A 166 -12.84 -6.20 17.85
C ARG A 166 -12.33 -7.44 17.10
N GLN A 167 -11.64 -7.25 15.97
CA GLN A 167 -11.21 -8.40 15.17
C GLN A 167 -10.05 -9.17 15.82
N PRO A 168 -10.06 -10.52 15.76
CA PRO A 168 -9.02 -11.35 16.36
C PRO A 168 -7.65 -11.20 15.67
N VAL A 169 -7.65 -10.72 14.43
CA VAL A 169 -6.47 -10.45 13.60
C VAL A 169 -6.06 -8.97 13.62
N LEU A 170 -6.61 -8.16 14.53
CA LEU A 170 -6.30 -6.73 14.64
C LEU A 170 -4.78 -6.45 14.72
N PRO A 171 -3.96 -7.16 15.50
CA PRO A 171 -2.53 -6.84 15.57
C PRO A 171 -1.78 -7.04 14.25
N ALA A 172 -2.22 -7.98 13.40
CA ALA A 172 -1.67 -8.13 12.05
C ALA A 172 -2.03 -6.92 11.16
N SER A 173 -3.26 -6.43 11.27
CA SER A 173 -3.71 -5.23 10.57
C SER A 173 -3.02 -3.96 11.08
N ILE A 174 -2.85 -3.79 12.39
CA ILE A 174 -2.11 -2.66 12.96
C ILE A 174 -0.63 -2.71 12.53
N ALA A 175 -0.01 -3.88 12.46
CA ALA A 175 1.34 -4.00 11.92
C ALA A 175 1.40 -3.50 10.45
N TYR A 176 0.40 -3.80 9.63
CA TYR A 176 0.29 -3.25 8.27
C TYR A 176 0.12 -1.72 8.28
N VAL A 177 -0.76 -1.17 9.11
CA VAL A 177 -0.94 0.29 9.28
C VAL A 177 0.38 0.97 9.70
N LEU A 178 1.16 0.35 10.59
CA LEU A 178 2.47 0.87 11.00
C LEU A 178 3.49 0.86 9.85
N LEU A 179 3.40 -0.05 8.89
CA LEU A 179 4.25 -0.01 7.70
C LEU A 179 3.92 1.19 6.80
N TYR A 180 2.70 1.74 6.82
CA TYR A 180 2.35 2.95 6.07
C TYR A 180 2.99 4.23 6.63
N PHE A 181 3.44 4.22 7.90
CA PHE A 181 4.33 5.28 8.42
C PHE A 181 5.76 5.21 7.84
N ASN A 182 6.13 4.13 7.15
CA ASN A 182 7.43 3.98 6.49
C ASN A 182 7.48 4.69 5.12
N VAL A 183 7.14 5.98 5.07
CA VAL A 183 7.12 6.76 3.82
C VAL A 183 8.54 7.14 3.36
N VAL A 184 9.46 7.30 4.32
CA VAL A 184 10.79 7.88 4.05
C VAL A 184 11.77 6.83 3.52
N LEU A 185 11.74 5.60 4.06
CA LEU A 185 12.63 4.51 3.65
C LEU A 185 12.01 3.61 2.58
N ALA A 186 10.92 4.04 1.95
CA ALA A 186 10.31 3.39 0.80
C ALA A 186 10.72 4.09 -0.52
N PRO A 187 10.71 3.37 -1.65
CA PRO A 187 10.83 4.00 -2.97
C PRO A 187 9.63 4.96 -3.16
N GLY A 188 9.90 6.26 -3.02
CA GLY A 188 8.85 7.28 -2.93
C GLY A 188 9.41 8.68 -3.18
N GLY A 189 8.53 9.69 -3.16
CA GLY A 189 8.92 11.07 -3.44
C GLY A 189 9.97 11.62 -2.47
N LEU A 190 9.86 11.30 -1.17
CA LEU A 190 10.81 11.76 -0.15
C LEU A 190 12.21 11.16 -0.33
N MET A 191 12.31 9.84 -0.55
CA MET A 191 13.58 9.19 -0.86
C MET A 191 14.19 9.75 -2.14
N THR A 192 13.42 9.89 -3.21
CA THR A 192 13.88 10.49 -4.47
C THR A 192 14.41 11.92 -4.26
N ALA A 193 13.68 12.75 -3.50
CA ALA A 193 14.10 14.11 -3.20
C ALA A 193 15.41 14.14 -2.41
N PHE A 194 15.55 13.29 -1.39
CA PHE A 194 16.78 13.13 -0.63
C PHE A 194 17.97 12.76 -1.53
N LEU A 195 17.83 11.73 -2.37
CA LEU A 195 18.89 11.28 -3.27
C LEU A 195 19.26 12.35 -4.31
N THR A 196 18.27 13.10 -4.78
CA THR A 196 18.48 14.22 -5.71
C THR A 196 19.29 15.33 -5.02
N GLN A 197 18.95 15.70 -3.79
CA GLN A 197 19.69 16.72 -3.04
C GLN A 197 21.10 16.28 -2.64
N GLN A 198 21.34 14.97 -2.48
CA GLN A 198 22.67 14.39 -2.31
C GLN A 198 23.52 14.40 -3.61
N GLY A 199 22.97 14.90 -4.73
CA GLY A 199 23.66 15.00 -6.01
C GLY A 199 23.80 13.68 -6.77
N LEU A 200 22.98 12.66 -6.44
CA LEU A 200 22.99 11.41 -7.19
C LEU A 200 22.38 11.60 -8.58
N ASN A 201 23.01 10.95 -9.57
CA ASN A 201 22.54 10.99 -10.93
C ASN A 201 21.12 10.42 -11.06
N PRO A 202 20.24 11.03 -11.88
CA PRO A 202 18.90 10.55 -12.19
C PRO A 202 18.83 9.06 -12.57
N SER A 203 19.83 8.56 -13.29
CA SER A 203 19.93 7.14 -13.69
C SER A 203 20.05 6.20 -12.49
N ILE A 204 20.76 6.60 -11.43
CA ILE A 204 20.92 5.80 -10.19
C ILE A 204 19.60 5.75 -9.43
N ILE A 205 18.91 6.89 -9.32
CA ILE A 205 17.59 6.99 -8.68
C ILE A 205 16.56 6.14 -9.42
N GLY A 206 16.58 6.20 -10.76
CA GLY A 206 15.76 5.34 -11.61
C GLY A 206 16.09 3.85 -11.43
N GLY A 207 17.37 3.51 -11.40
CA GLY A 207 17.85 2.14 -11.15
C GLY A 207 17.42 1.60 -9.78
N PHE A 208 17.55 2.40 -8.72
CA PHE A 208 17.07 2.07 -7.38
C PHE A 208 15.57 1.75 -7.36
N SER A 209 14.77 2.59 -8.02
CA SER A 209 13.32 2.41 -8.11
C SER A 209 12.95 1.16 -8.91
N GLY A 210 13.62 0.93 -10.04
CA GLY A 210 13.44 -0.27 -10.86
C GLY A 210 13.82 -1.56 -10.11
N LEU A 211 14.91 -1.55 -9.35
CA LEU A 211 15.35 -2.69 -8.56
C LEU A 211 14.40 -2.97 -7.39
N CYS A 212 13.87 -1.94 -6.71
CA CYS A 212 12.81 -2.09 -5.72
C CYS A 212 11.57 -2.79 -6.30
N ALA A 213 11.17 -2.41 -7.51
CA ALA A 213 10.00 -2.99 -8.17
C ALA A 213 10.25 -4.45 -8.57
N PHE A 214 11.44 -4.77 -9.10
CA PHE A 214 11.85 -6.14 -9.38
C PHE A 214 11.83 -7.03 -8.12
N VAL A 215 12.41 -6.53 -7.01
CA VAL A 215 12.39 -7.23 -5.73
C VAL A 215 10.95 -7.39 -5.20
N GLY A 216 10.07 -6.42 -5.43
CA GLY A 216 8.65 -6.53 -5.13
C GLY A 216 7.97 -7.68 -5.88
N VAL A 217 8.26 -7.86 -7.17
CA VAL A 217 7.75 -9.00 -7.94
C VAL A 217 8.32 -10.32 -7.40
N ALA A 218 9.63 -10.37 -7.11
CA ALA A 218 10.28 -11.54 -6.54
C ALA A 218 9.65 -11.95 -5.19
N ALA A 219 9.26 -10.98 -4.36
CA ALA A 219 8.60 -11.22 -3.08
C ALA A 219 7.29 -12.01 -3.22
N THR A 220 6.56 -11.90 -4.33
CA THR A 220 5.33 -12.68 -4.57
C THR A 220 5.58 -14.18 -4.71
N PHE A 221 6.77 -14.58 -5.14
CA PHE A 221 7.17 -16.00 -5.20
C PHE A 221 7.72 -16.46 -3.86
N VAL A 222 8.50 -15.59 -3.20
CA VAL A 222 9.08 -15.87 -1.88
C VAL A 222 7.98 -16.02 -0.83
N SER A 223 6.94 -15.18 -0.84
CA SER A 223 5.81 -15.27 0.07
C SER A 223 5.10 -16.62 -0.02
N ALA A 224 4.79 -17.10 -1.23
CA ALA A 224 4.17 -18.41 -1.44
C ALA A 224 5.05 -19.56 -0.89
N LYS A 225 6.37 -19.49 -1.12
CA LYS A 225 7.33 -20.48 -0.60
C LYS A 225 7.41 -20.42 0.94
N MET A 226 7.44 -19.22 1.53
CA MET A 226 7.45 -19.03 2.98
C MET A 226 6.17 -19.56 3.63
N VAL A 227 5.00 -19.28 3.05
CA VAL A 227 3.71 -19.80 3.54
C VAL A 227 3.68 -21.32 3.49
N LYS A 228 4.18 -21.93 2.40
CA LYS A 228 4.25 -23.40 2.26
C LYS A 228 5.11 -24.07 3.33
N HIS A 229 6.25 -23.48 3.70
CA HIS A 229 7.20 -24.09 4.62
C HIS A 229 6.99 -23.70 6.09
N LEU A 230 6.60 -22.46 6.37
CA LEU A 230 6.51 -21.92 7.73
C LEU A 230 5.06 -21.85 8.23
N GLY A 231 4.07 -21.93 7.33
CA GLY A 231 2.69 -21.57 7.61
C GLY A 231 2.47 -20.06 7.56
N ILE A 232 1.21 -19.64 7.40
CA ILE A 232 0.83 -18.24 7.12
C ILE A 232 1.34 -17.29 8.22
N LEU A 233 1.07 -17.60 9.50
CA LEU A 233 1.40 -16.71 10.60
C LEU A 233 2.92 -16.50 10.79
N LYS A 234 3.71 -17.59 10.77
CA LYS A 234 5.18 -17.53 10.92
C LYS A 234 5.85 -16.92 9.69
N ALA A 235 5.30 -17.15 8.50
CA ALA A 235 5.78 -16.50 7.29
C ALA A 235 5.61 -14.97 7.37
N GLY A 236 4.48 -14.49 7.91
CA GLY A 236 4.26 -13.05 8.16
C GLY A 236 5.30 -12.47 9.11
N ALA A 237 5.54 -13.12 10.26
CA ALA A 237 6.57 -12.70 11.22
C ALA A 237 7.97 -12.65 10.59
N ALA A 238 8.34 -13.69 9.83
CA ALA A 238 9.64 -13.76 9.17
C ALA A 238 9.82 -12.59 8.16
N GLY A 239 8.77 -12.24 7.40
CA GLY A 239 8.79 -11.09 6.49
C GLY A 239 9.01 -9.76 7.22
N LEU A 240 8.29 -9.52 8.32
CA LEU A 240 8.44 -8.31 9.14
C LEU A 240 9.80 -8.20 9.81
N VAL A 241 10.28 -9.28 10.43
CA VAL A 241 11.59 -9.30 11.11
C VAL A 241 12.71 -9.08 10.11
N PHE A 242 12.64 -9.72 8.94
CA PHE A 242 13.59 -9.49 7.87
C PHE A 242 13.59 -8.02 7.41
N HIS A 243 12.41 -7.44 7.18
CA HIS A 243 12.27 -6.02 6.83
C HIS A 243 12.86 -5.09 7.90
N ALA A 244 12.50 -5.29 9.16
CA ALA A 244 12.97 -4.49 10.29
C ALA A 244 14.49 -4.59 10.49
N SER A 245 15.06 -5.79 10.38
CA SER A 245 16.51 -6.02 10.52
C SER A 245 17.32 -5.29 9.45
N LEU A 246 16.88 -5.34 8.19
CA LEU A 246 17.56 -4.67 7.08
C LEU A 246 17.47 -3.15 7.17
N LEU A 247 16.30 -2.61 7.52
CA LEU A 247 16.16 -1.17 7.72
C LEU A 247 16.91 -0.67 8.96
N THR A 248 16.99 -1.47 10.02
CA THR A 248 17.82 -1.14 11.19
C THR A 248 19.28 -0.99 10.78
N THR A 249 19.80 -1.96 10.03
CA THR A 249 21.17 -1.89 9.49
C THR A 249 21.33 -0.71 8.54
N ALA A 250 20.35 -0.43 7.67
CA ALA A 250 20.42 0.68 6.73
C ALA A 250 20.52 2.03 7.46
N VAL A 251 19.65 2.27 8.43
CA VAL A 251 19.65 3.49 9.22
C VAL A 251 20.90 3.59 10.09
N ALA A 252 21.37 2.48 10.69
CA ALA A 252 22.62 2.45 11.44
C ALA A 252 23.83 2.83 10.57
N VAL A 253 23.91 2.31 9.34
CA VAL A 253 24.94 2.70 8.36
C VAL A 253 24.85 4.19 8.06
N TYR A 254 23.64 4.70 7.82
CA TYR A 254 23.42 6.12 7.54
C TYR A 254 23.91 7.02 8.68
N TRP A 255 23.58 6.68 9.94
CA TRP A 255 24.02 7.45 11.11
C TRP A 255 25.49 7.31 11.46
N SER A 256 26.11 6.18 11.12
CA SER A 256 27.49 5.90 11.52
C SER A 256 28.49 6.94 11.01
N GLY A 257 28.19 7.67 9.92
CA GLY A 257 29.02 8.76 9.39
C GLY A 257 30.47 8.37 9.04
N CYS A 258 30.86 7.11 9.24
CA CYS A 258 32.25 6.66 9.27
C CYS A 258 32.89 6.47 7.88
N LEU A 259 32.14 6.68 6.80
CA LEU A 259 32.60 6.41 5.45
C LEU A 259 32.57 7.70 4.63
N SER A 260 33.73 8.37 4.59
CA SER A 260 34.03 9.63 3.88
C SER A 260 33.92 9.56 2.33
N GLN A 261 33.18 8.60 1.75
CA GLN A 261 33.02 8.40 0.29
C GLN A 261 31.55 8.09 -0.05
N GLN A 262 31.17 8.04 -1.34
CA GLN A 262 29.80 7.71 -1.81
C GLN A 262 29.33 6.27 -1.47
N THR A 263 30.24 5.40 -1.04
CA THR A 263 30.02 3.98 -0.70
C THR A 263 28.90 3.67 0.33
N PRO A 264 28.71 4.40 1.45
CA PRO A 264 27.68 4.11 2.43
C PRO A 264 26.28 4.44 1.91
N ILE A 265 26.12 5.41 1.00
CA ILE A 265 24.83 5.72 0.39
C ILE A 265 24.39 4.56 -0.51
N PHE A 266 25.30 4.00 -1.31
CA PHE A 266 24.98 2.82 -2.12
C PHE A 266 24.68 1.58 -1.26
N PHE A 267 25.40 1.39 -0.16
CA PHE A 267 25.12 0.30 0.78
C PHE A 267 23.76 0.49 1.48
N PHE A 268 23.45 1.71 1.92
CA PHE A 268 22.13 2.09 2.44
C PHE A 268 21.02 1.78 1.42
N LEU A 269 21.19 2.23 0.17
CA LEU A 269 20.22 1.97 -0.90
C LEU A 269 20.05 0.47 -1.18
N ALA A 270 21.13 -0.30 -1.19
CA ALA A 270 21.09 -1.74 -1.39
C ALA A 270 20.30 -2.45 -0.27
N LEU A 271 20.49 -2.04 0.99
CA LEU A 271 19.73 -2.56 2.13
C LEU A 271 18.25 -2.17 2.05
N VAL A 272 17.94 -0.93 1.66
CA VAL A 272 16.55 -0.47 1.43
C VAL A 272 15.89 -1.30 0.33
N VAL A 273 16.56 -1.50 -0.81
CA VAL A 273 16.08 -2.38 -1.89
C VAL A 273 15.81 -3.79 -1.38
N LEU A 274 16.77 -4.40 -0.69
CA LEU A 274 16.63 -5.77 -0.19
C LEU A 274 15.50 -5.88 0.83
N SER A 275 15.29 -4.84 1.64
CA SER A 275 14.20 -4.78 2.63
C SER A 275 12.81 -4.86 1.98
N ARG A 276 12.68 -4.50 0.69
CA ARG A 276 11.41 -4.62 -0.07
C ARG A 276 10.94 -6.05 -0.15
N LEU A 277 11.85 -7.02 -0.14
CA LEU A 277 11.47 -8.43 -0.14
C LEU A 277 10.64 -8.78 1.11
N GLY A 278 11.07 -8.31 2.29
CA GLY A 278 10.34 -8.53 3.54
C GLY A 278 9.02 -7.78 3.60
N HIS A 279 9.04 -6.49 3.24
CA HIS A 279 7.84 -5.65 3.20
C HIS A 279 6.75 -6.22 2.29
N MET A 280 7.09 -6.51 1.03
CA MET A 280 6.12 -7.00 0.04
C MET A 280 5.70 -8.45 0.31
N SER A 281 6.57 -9.25 0.94
CA SER A 281 6.16 -10.58 1.41
C SER A 281 5.12 -10.48 2.52
N TYR A 282 5.32 -9.58 3.49
CA TYR A 282 4.33 -9.34 4.55
C TYR A 282 3.03 -8.79 3.99
N ASP A 283 3.07 -7.89 3.00
CA ASP A 283 1.85 -7.34 2.38
C ASP A 283 0.94 -8.46 1.84
N VAL A 284 1.49 -9.37 1.03
CA VAL A 284 0.75 -10.53 0.49
C VAL A 284 0.24 -11.45 1.60
N ILE A 285 1.08 -11.74 2.60
CA ILE A 285 0.73 -12.68 3.69
C ILE A 285 -0.28 -12.06 4.65
N GLY A 286 -0.12 -10.77 4.99
CA GLY A 286 -1.01 -10.00 5.85
C GLY A 286 -2.42 -9.91 5.28
N GLN A 287 -2.53 -9.66 3.97
CA GLN A 287 -3.82 -9.73 3.27
C GLN A 287 -4.45 -11.12 3.41
N GLN A 288 -3.68 -12.19 3.24
CA GLN A 288 -4.18 -13.55 3.41
C GLN A 288 -4.61 -13.85 4.86
N ILE A 289 -3.90 -13.33 5.87
CA ILE A 289 -4.28 -13.44 7.28
C ILE A 289 -5.63 -12.77 7.52
N LEU A 290 -5.82 -11.57 6.98
CA LEU A 290 -7.07 -10.84 7.14
C LEU A 290 -8.24 -11.50 6.41
N GLN A 291 -8.05 -11.93 5.17
CA GLN A 291 -9.07 -12.68 4.42
C GLN A 291 -9.47 -13.98 5.10
N THR A 292 -8.54 -14.65 5.82
CA THR A 292 -8.83 -15.89 6.55
C THR A 292 -9.47 -15.63 7.90
N GLY A 293 -9.03 -14.57 8.60
CA GLY A 293 -9.43 -14.29 9.98
C GLY A 293 -10.68 -13.43 10.13
N ILE A 294 -11.12 -12.77 9.06
CA ILE A 294 -12.29 -11.89 9.07
C ILE A 294 -13.49 -12.61 8.46
N PRO A 295 -14.66 -12.63 9.12
CA PRO A 295 -15.89 -13.17 8.54
C PRO A 295 -16.26 -12.45 7.24
N ALA A 296 -16.65 -13.21 6.21
CA ALA A 296 -16.99 -12.67 4.88
C ALA A 296 -18.07 -11.58 4.94
N SER A 297 -19.05 -11.67 5.84
CA SER A 297 -20.11 -10.67 6.01
C SER A 297 -19.60 -9.30 6.47
N LYS A 298 -18.39 -9.22 7.05
CA LYS A 298 -17.77 -8.00 7.55
C LYS A 298 -16.47 -7.64 6.81
N ALA A 299 -16.05 -8.43 5.83
CA ALA A 299 -14.76 -8.32 5.17
C ALA A 299 -14.56 -6.95 4.49
N ASN A 300 -15.58 -6.46 3.78
CA ASN A 300 -15.54 -5.15 3.13
C ASN A 300 -15.52 -4.00 4.15
N LEU A 301 -16.35 -4.04 5.19
CA LEU A 301 -16.38 -3.01 6.25
C LEU A 301 -15.03 -2.90 6.96
N ILE A 302 -14.43 -4.04 7.32
CA ILE A 302 -13.15 -4.09 8.03
C ILE A 302 -12.01 -3.71 7.10
N GLY A 303 -12.02 -4.17 5.84
CA GLY A 303 -11.02 -3.80 4.84
C GLY A 303 -11.01 -2.32 4.49
N THR A 304 -12.19 -1.71 4.31
CA THR A 304 -12.31 -0.25 4.08
C THR A 304 -11.85 0.55 5.29
N THR A 305 -12.17 0.10 6.51
CA THR A 305 -11.68 0.73 7.74
C THR A 305 -10.17 0.63 7.83
N GLU A 306 -9.57 -0.54 7.61
CA GLU A 306 -8.11 -0.73 7.60
C GLU A 306 -7.40 0.20 6.63
N VAL A 307 -7.84 0.24 5.36
CA VAL A 307 -7.25 1.11 4.34
C VAL A 307 -7.39 2.59 4.72
N SER A 308 -8.50 2.97 5.35
CA SER A 308 -8.69 4.33 5.88
C SER A 308 -7.68 4.66 6.99
N VAL A 309 -7.45 3.75 7.95
CA VAL A 309 -6.47 3.96 9.02
C VAL A 309 -5.04 3.99 8.46
N ALA A 310 -4.71 3.12 7.51
CA ALA A 310 -3.40 3.10 6.83
C ALA A 310 -3.16 4.42 6.05
N SER A 311 -4.17 4.90 5.33
CA SER A 311 -4.09 6.18 4.59
C SER A 311 -3.95 7.38 5.55
N LEU A 312 -4.59 7.32 6.72
CA LEU A 312 -4.43 8.34 7.77
C LEU A 312 -3.00 8.31 8.34
N ALA A 313 -2.45 7.13 8.60
CA ALA A 313 -1.07 6.95 9.05
C ALA A 313 -0.05 7.54 8.07
N GLU A 314 -0.19 7.23 6.77
CA GLU A 314 0.63 7.82 5.71
C GLU A 314 0.48 9.35 5.67
N SER A 315 -0.75 9.86 5.76
CA SER A 315 -1.03 11.31 5.76
C SER A 315 -0.38 12.03 6.95
N ILE A 316 -0.40 11.42 8.14
CA ILE A 316 0.29 11.95 9.32
C ILE A 316 1.80 12.01 9.07
N MET A 317 2.38 10.93 8.54
CA MET A 317 3.82 10.90 8.25
C MET A 317 4.22 11.95 7.19
N LEU A 318 3.42 12.11 6.14
CA LEU A 318 3.60 13.17 5.15
C LEU A 318 3.47 14.56 5.78
N GLY A 319 2.51 14.75 6.70
CA GLY A 319 2.38 15.99 7.48
C GLY A 319 3.63 16.29 8.32
N VAL A 320 4.19 15.28 9.00
CA VAL A 320 5.47 15.42 9.73
C VAL A 320 6.60 15.79 8.79
N ALA A 321 6.69 15.18 7.60
CA ALA A 321 7.71 15.51 6.61
C ALA A 321 7.56 16.94 6.05
N ILE A 322 6.34 17.48 5.95
CA ILE A 322 6.10 18.87 5.55
C ILE A 322 6.57 19.85 6.63
N VAL A 323 6.32 19.54 7.92
CA VAL A 323 6.81 20.37 9.03
C VAL A 323 8.33 20.32 9.11
N VAL A 324 8.91 19.14 8.86
CA VAL A 324 10.35 18.86 8.89
C VAL A 324 10.89 18.85 7.45
N ASN A 325 10.79 19.98 6.75
CA ASN A 325 11.07 20.06 5.31
C ASN A 325 12.57 20.14 4.93
N ASP A 326 13.47 20.26 5.91
CA ASP A 326 14.91 20.36 5.65
C ASP A 326 15.59 18.99 5.56
N VAL A 327 16.44 18.81 4.54
CA VAL A 327 17.17 17.54 4.32
C VAL A 327 18.19 17.22 5.41
N SER A 328 18.63 18.20 6.20
CA SER A 328 19.42 17.97 7.41
C SER A 328 18.69 17.08 8.42
N HIS A 329 17.36 17.07 8.40
CA HIS A 329 16.53 16.25 9.28
C HIS A 329 16.09 14.92 8.64
N PHE A 330 16.62 14.56 7.46
CA PHE A 330 16.30 13.27 6.83
C PHE A 330 16.60 12.09 7.78
N GLY A 331 17.70 12.15 8.53
CA GLY A 331 18.03 11.15 9.53
C GLY A 331 16.94 10.96 10.58
N PHE A 332 16.34 12.05 11.07
CA PHE A 332 15.24 11.99 12.01
C PHE A 332 14.00 11.33 11.40
N LEU A 333 13.62 11.76 10.18
CA LEU A 333 12.50 11.17 9.44
C LEU A 333 12.71 9.68 9.16
N ALA A 334 13.94 9.29 8.77
CA ALA A 334 14.34 7.91 8.58
C ALA A 334 14.25 7.08 9.88
N THR A 335 14.70 7.63 11.02
CA THR A 335 14.56 6.97 12.32
C THR A 335 13.12 6.80 12.74
N LEU A 336 12.26 7.79 12.48
CA LEU A 336 10.84 7.70 12.79
C LEU A 336 10.16 6.58 11.98
N SER A 337 10.45 6.50 10.68
CA SER A 337 10.00 5.40 9.84
C SER A 337 10.53 4.04 10.32
N LEU A 338 11.81 3.95 10.73
CA LEU A 338 12.38 2.72 11.29
C LEU A 338 11.65 2.29 12.57
N VAL A 339 11.41 3.21 13.50
CA VAL A 339 10.71 2.92 14.77
C VAL A 339 9.34 2.32 14.49
N SER A 340 8.62 2.85 13.49
CA SER A 340 7.33 2.28 13.09
C SER A 340 7.45 0.84 12.56
N VAL A 341 8.44 0.57 11.70
CA VAL A 341 8.69 -0.77 11.15
C VAL A 341 9.08 -1.77 12.24
N VAL A 342 9.98 -1.38 13.15
CA VAL A 342 10.37 -2.22 14.29
C VAL A 342 9.17 -2.43 15.21
N GLY A 343 8.37 -1.39 15.45
CA GLY A 343 7.12 -1.48 16.20
C GLY A 343 6.13 -2.48 15.58
N ALA A 344 5.97 -2.48 14.26
CA ALA A 344 5.15 -3.43 13.53
C ALA A 344 5.65 -4.88 13.74
N ALA A 345 6.95 -5.12 13.59
CA ALA A 345 7.55 -6.42 13.80
C ALA A 345 7.39 -6.91 15.24
N CYS A 346 7.69 -6.06 16.23
CA CYS A 346 7.53 -6.38 17.65
C CYS A 346 6.07 -6.66 18.02
N LEU A 347 5.12 -5.85 17.54
CA LEU A 347 3.68 -6.05 17.78
C LEU A 347 3.23 -7.40 17.23
N TYR A 348 3.59 -7.71 15.99
CA TYR A 348 3.21 -8.96 15.33
C TYR A 348 3.86 -10.18 16.00
N CYS A 349 5.14 -10.11 16.37
CA CYS A 349 5.83 -11.20 17.07
C CYS A 349 5.21 -11.46 18.45
N ARG A 350 4.89 -10.41 19.24
CA ARG A 350 4.21 -10.56 20.54
C ARG A 350 2.82 -11.18 20.39
N TRP A 351 2.12 -10.83 19.31
CA TRP A 351 0.83 -11.42 18.97
C TRP A 351 0.97 -12.91 18.62
N LEU A 352 2.03 -13.28 17.90
CA LEU A 352 2.31 -14.68 17.55
C LEU A 352 2.75 -15.53 18.75
N GLU A 353 3.48 -14.94 19.71
CA GLU A 353 3.94 -15.62 20.94
C GLU A 353 2.79 -15.99 21.88
N ASN A 354 1.68 -15.23 21.88
CA ASN A 354 0.51 -15.44 22.74
C ASN A 354 -0.74 -15.79 21.91
N PRO A 355 -0.78 -16.98 21.26
CA PRO A 355 -1.87 -17.32 20.36
C PRO A 355 -3.18 -17.55 21.13
N THR A 356 -4.24 -16.86 20.73
CA THR A 356 -5.60 -17.08 21.24
C THR A 356 -6.20 -18.36 20.67
N ASP A 357 -7.17 -18.96 21.37
CA ASP A 357 -7.83 -20.18 20.90
C ASP A 357 -8.50 -19.99 19.53
N THR A 358 -9.08 -18.81 19.29
CA THR A 358 -9.63 -18.41 17.97
C THR A 358 -8.57 -18.45 16.87
N GLN A 359 -7.35 -17.99 17.13
CA GLN A 359 -6.25 -18.05 16.16
C GLN A 359 -5.80 -19.47 15.90
N ARG A 360 -5.74 -20.31 16.95
CA ARG A 360 -5.44 -21.73 16.77
C ARG A 360 -6.49 -22.39 15.88
N THR A 361 -7.78 -22.10 16.07
CA THR A 361 -8.84 -22.68 15.21
C THR A 361 -8.83 -22.17 13.78
N LEU A 362 -8.53 -20.88 13.56
CA LEU A 362 -8.57 -20.27 12.22
C LEU A 362 -7.32 -20.60 11.38
N PHE A 363 -6.17 -20.79 12.04
CA PHE A 363 -4.88 -20.97 11.37
C PHE A 363 -4.21 -22.32 11.65
N SER A 364 -4.87 -23.25 12.36
CA SER A 364 -4.39 -24.62 12.50
C SER A 364 -4.43 -25.33 11.14
N PHE A 365 -3.28 -25.38 10.48
CA PHE A 365 -3.00 -26.44 9.53
C PHE A 365 -2.30 -27.58 10.27
N SER A 366 -3.02 -28.69 10.44
CA SER A 366 -2.40 -29.99 10.72
C SER A 366 -1.38 -30.28 9.61
N PRO A 367 -0.10 -30.54 9.95
CA PRO A 367 0.92 -30.81 8.95
C PRO A 367 0.82 -32.26 8.46
N HIS A 368 -0.34 -32.70 7.95
CA HIS A 368 -0.49 -34.01 7.33
C HIS A 368 -1.62 -34.02 6.30
N LEU A 369 -1.25 -33.84 5.02
CA LEU A 369 -1.64 -34.74 3.92
C LEU A 369 -0.77 -34.47 2.68
#